data_AF-A0A6C0CK09-F1
#
_entry.id   AF-A0A6C0CK09-F1
#
_cell.length_a   1.000
_cell.length_b   1.000
_cell.length_c   1.000
_cell.angle_alpha   90.00
_cell.angle_beta   90.00
_cell.angle_gamma   90.00
#
_symmetry.space_group_name_H-M   'P 1'
#
loop_
_entity.id
_entity.type
_entity.pdbx_description
1 polymer ?
#
loop_
_entity_poly.entity_id
_entity_poly.type
_entity_poly.pdbx_seq_one_letter_code
_entity_poly.pdbx_strand_id
1 'polypeptide(L)' 'MVYGTEKEEFAKNEIRKKIMELQREINNYENDIIEINESIKRNCVRQYGKHDFERQIDSGPYPESWWVCTKCGFEK' A
#
# COMPACT_ATOMS: atom_id res chain seq x y z
N MET A 1 28.95 -16.21 3.45
CA MET A 1 28.51 -16.09 4.85
C MET A 1 29.70 -15.67 5.68
N VAL A 2 29.59 -14.60 6.47
CA VAL A 2 30.66 -14.17 7.38
C VAL A 2 30.34 -14.78 8.74
N TYR A 3 31.21 -15.66 9.22
CA TYR A 3 31.06 -16.37 10.48
C TYR A 3 31.61 -15.49 11.61
N GLY A 4 30.76 -15.17 12.59
CA GLY A 4 31.15 -14.48 13.83
C GLY A 4 31.33 -15.43 15.00
N THR A 5 31.67 -14.87 16.16
CA THR A 5 31.60 -15.56 17.46
C THR A 5 30.15 -15.92 17.80
N GLU A 6 29.93 -16.89 18.72
CA GLU A 6 28.58 -17.28 19.15
C GLU A 6 27.71 -16.10 19.61
N LYS A 7 28.32 -15.11 20.28
CA LYS A 7 27.61 -13.90 20.73
C LYS A 7 27.16 -13.03 19.56
N GLU A 8 27.98 -12.90 18.52
CA GLU A 8 27.66 -12.10 17.33
C GLU A 8 26.59 -12.79 16.47
N GLU A 9 26.65 -14.11 16.33
CA GLU A 9 25.61 -14.88 15.63
C GLU A 9 24.27 -14.86 16.38
N PHE A 10 24.29 -14.93 17.71
CA PHE A 10 23.09 -14.75 18.52
C PHE A 10 22.48 -13.35 18.34
N ALA A 11 23.31 -12.30 18.41
CA ALA A 11 22.86 -10.93 18.19
C ALA A 11 22.29 -10.72 16.77
N LYS A 12 22.92 -11.30 15.73
CA LYS A 12 22.40 -11.29 14.35
C LYS A 12 21.03 -11.95 14.27
N ASN A 13 20.83 -13.09 14.94
CA ASN A 13 19.55 -13.80 14.93
C ASN A 13 18.44 -13.02 15.63
N GLU A 14 18.73 -12.38 16.77
CA GLU A 14 17.76 -11.52 17.45
C GLU A 14 17.35 -10.32 16.59
N ILE A 15 18.31 -9.70 15.89
CA ILE A 15 18.01 -8.61 14.94
C ILE A 15 17.16 -9.12 13.77
N ARG A 16 17.48 -10.30 13.22
CA ARG A 16 16.68 -10.92 12.14
C ARG A 16 15.24 -11.20 12.57
N LYS A 17 15.01 -11.68 13.80
CA LYS A 17 13.65 -11.87 14.34
C LYS A 17 12.88 -10.56 14.37
N LYS A 18 13.50 -9.49 14.91
CA LYS A 18 12.88 -8.15 14.92
C LYS A 18 12.55 -7.64 13.53
N ILE A 19 13.44 -7.84 12.56
CA ILE A 19 13.17 -7.48 11.16
C ILE A 19 11.94 -8.22 10.65
N MET A 20 11.82 -9.52 10.91
CA MET A 20 10.66 -10.31 10.50
C MET A 20 9.36 -9.86 11.19
N GLU A 21 9.41 -9.50 12.47
CA GLU A 21 8.27 -8.97 13.22
C GLU A 21 7.80 -7.64 12.63
N LEU A 22 8.72 -6.69 12.43
CA LEU A 22 8.41 -5.40 11.82
C LEU A 22 7.87 -5.55 10.38
N GLN A 23 8.41 -6.47 9.60
CA GLN A 23 7.90 -6.77 8.26
C GLN A 23 6.45 -7.30 8.31
N ARG A 24 6.10 -8.12 9.31
CA ARG A 24 4.71 -8.56 9.50
C ARG A 24 3.80 -7.41 9.86
N GLU A 25 4.25 -6.50 10.73
CA GLU A 25 3.48 -5.32 11.10
C GLU A 25 3.23 -4.42 9.88
N ILE A 26 4.26 -4.16 9.06
CA ILE A 26 4.11 -3.42 7.81
C ILE A 26 3.06 -4.07 6.91
N ASN A 27 3.15 -5.39 6.69
CA ASN A 27 2.19 -6.10 5.86
C ASN A 27 0.76 -6.03 6.42
N ASN A 28 0.60 -6.04 7.76
CA ASN A 28 -0.71 -5.87 8.38
C ASN A 28 -1.28 -4.47 8.10
N TYR A 29 -0.47 -3.42 8.29
CA TYR A 29 -0.90 -2.05 7.98
C TYR A 29 -1.21 -1.85 6.50
N GLU A 30 -0.45 -2.48 5.60
CA GLU A 30 -0.76 -2.47 4.16
C GLU A 30 -2.11 -3.14 3.86
N ASN A 31 -2.43 -4.26 4.52
CA ASN A 31 -3.73 -4.91 4.40
C ASN A 31 -4.86 -4.03 4.94
N ASP A 32 -4.67 -3.37 6.08
CA ASP A 32 -5.66 -2.44 6.64
C ASP A 32 -5.95 -1.29 5.67
N ILE A 33 -4.92 -0.76 5.00
CA ILE A 33 -5.07 0.25 3.95
C ILE A 33 -5.87 -0.29 2.77
N ILE A 34 -5.62 -1.53 2.33
CA ILE A 34 -6.38 -2.19 1.26
C ILE A 34 -7.86 -2.30 1.66
N GLU A 35 -8.17 -2.73 2.88
CA GLU A 35 -9.54 -2.85 3.37
C GLU A 35 -10.25 -1.50 3.43
N ILE A 36 -9.57 -0.45 3.92
CA ILE A 36 -10.10 0.91 3.93
C ILE A 36 -10.40 1.39 2.49
N ASN A 37 -9.48 1.14 1.56
CA ASN A 37 -9.67 1.49 0.16
C ASN A 37 -10.87 0.76 -0.46
N GLU A 38 -11.05 -0.53 -0.16
CA GLU A 38 -12.23 -1.27 -0.58
C GLU A 38 -13.51 -0.72 0.03
N SER A 39 -13.49 -0.36 1.32
CA SER A 39 -14.63 0.26 2.00
C SER A 39 -15.02 1.59 1.34
N ILE A 40 -14.04 2.44 1.01
CA ILE A 40 -14.26 3.69 0.27
C ILE A 40 -14.92 3.42 -1.09
N LYS A 41 -14.42 2.43 -1.85
CA LYS A 41 -15.02 2.03 -3.14
C LYS A 41 -16.45 1.55 -2.98
N ARG A 42 -16.72 0.68 -2.00
CA ARG A 42 -18.07 0.15 -1.72
C ARG A 42 -19.04 1.27 -1.32
N ASN A 43 -18.60 2.21 -0.50
CA ASN A 43 -19.40 3.38 -0.11
C ASN A 43 -19.69 4.29 -1.30
N CYS A 44 -18.69 4.51 -2.18
CA CYS A 44 -18.88 5.26 -3.41
C CYS A 44 -19.96 4.62 -4.30
N VAL A 45 -19.91 3.30 -4.50
CA VAL A 45 -20.93 2.57 -5.27
C VAL A 45 -22.30 2.65 -4.59
N ARG A 46 -22.36 2.54 -3.26
CA ARG A 46 -23.62 2.62 -2.51
C ARG A 46 -24.27 4.01 -2.61
N GLN A 47 -23.48 5.08 -2.60
CA GLN A 47 -24.00 6.45 -2.64
C GLN A 47 -24.35 6.92 -4.06
N TYR A 48 -23.54 6.53 -5.05
CA TYR A 48 -23.65 7.06 -6.42
C TYR A 48 -24.08 6.00 -7.46
N GLY A 49 -24.29 4.76 -7.05
CA GLY A 49 -24.74 3.64 -7.89
C GLY A 49 -23.64 3.01 -8.75
N LYS A 50 -22.62 3.78 -9.17
CA LYS A 50 -21.49 3.30 -9.96
C LYS A 50 -20.17 3.91 -9.47
N HIS A 51 -19.08 3.17 -9.71
CA HIS A 51 -17.72 3.66 -9.50
C HIS A 51 -17.15 4.14 -10.83
N ASP A 52 -17.59 5.31 -11.28
CA ASP A 52 -17.17 5.87 -12.56
C ASP A 52 -15.76 6.47 -12.44
N PHE A 53 -14.84 5.96 -13.27
CA PHE A 53 -13.48 6.48 -13.39
C PHE A 53 -13.42 7.44 -14.57
N GLU A 54 -12.95 8.66 -14.34
CA GLU A 54 -12.63 9.61 -15.39
C GLU A 54 -11.12 9.68 -15.58
N ARG A 55 -10.71 9.83 -16.84
CA ARG A 55 -9.32 9.96 -17.20
C ARG A 55 -8.91 11.41 -17.03
N GLN A 56 -8.07 11.68 -16.04
CA GLN A 56 -7.37 12.96 -15.90
C GLN A 56 -6.14 12.92 -16.81
N ILE A 57 -5.83 14.04 -17.46
CA ILE A 57 -4.65 14.20 -18.31
C ILE A 57 -3.96 15.47 -17.86
N ASP A 58 -2.68 15.39 -17.52
CA ASP A 58 -1.91 16.57 -17.18
C ASP A 58 -1.70 17.44 -18.43
N SER A 59 -1.72 18.76 -18.24
CA SER A 59 -1.56 19.76 -19.30
C SER A 59 -0.08 20.07 -19.62
N GLY A 60 0.85 19.31 -19.03
CA GLY A 60 2.28 19.49 -19.21
C GLY A 60 2.79 19.12 -20.62
N PRO A 61 4.03 19.50 -20.96
CA PRO A 61 4.68 19.17 -22.24
C PRO A 61 4.85 17.65 -22.47
N TYR A 62 4.75 16.86 -21.40
CA TYR A 62 4.63 15.40 -21.44
C TYR A 62 3.38 15.00 -20.65
N PRO A 63 2.21 14.93 -21.30
CA PRO A 63 0.95 14.69 -20.61
C PRO A 63 0.89 13.24 -20.10
N GLU A 64 0.90 13.07 -18.79
CA GLU A 64 0.57 11.80 -18.14
C GLU A 64 -0.93 11.72 -17.94
N SER A 65 -1.48 10.50 -18.00
CA SER A 65 -2.91 10.30 -17.78
C SER A 65 -3.16 9.21 -16.76
N TRP A 66 -4.02 9.50 -15.79
CA TRP A 66 -4.40 8.57 -14.73
C TRP A 66 -5.92 8.49 -14.63
N TRP A 67 -6.43 7.35 -14.15
CA TRP A 67 -7.86 7.11 -14.01
C TRP A 67 -8.27 7.35 -12.56
N VAL A 68 -9.08 8.37 -12.32
CA VAL A 68 -9.54 8.72 -10.98
C VAL A 68 -11.05 8.59 -10.93
N CYS A 69 -11.57 7.98 -9.88
CA CYS A 69 -12.99 8.10 -9.62
C CYS A 69 -13.32 9.51 -9.16
N THR A 70 -14.17 10.22 -9.91
CA THR A 70 -14.52 11.62 -9.60
C THR A 70 -15.29 11.81 -8.30
N LYS A 71 -15.82 10.73 -7.73
CA LYS A 71 -16.61 10.77 -6.49
C LYS A 71 -15.81 10.43 -5.25
N CYS A 72 -14.88 9.48 -5.33
CA CYS A 72 -14.09 9.03 -4.17
C CYS A 72 -12.59 9.35 -4.27
N GLY A 73 -12.11 9.86 -5.41
CA GLY A 73 -10.71 10.20 -5.62
C GLY A 73 -9.78 8.98 -5.76
N PHE A 74 -10.31 7.76 -5.84
CA PHE A 74 -9.48 6.56 -5.97
C PHE A 74 -8.84 6.49 -7.36
N GLU A 75 -7.51 6.43 -7.40
CA GLU A 75 -6.71 6.31 -8.62
C GLU A 75 -6.43 4.83 -8.94
N LYS A 76 -6.52 4.45 -10.22
CA LYS A 76 -6.28 3.08 -10.71
C LYS A 76 -5.04 2.99 -11.58
#